data_AF-A0A538ERL6-F1
#
_entry.id   AF-A0A538ERL6-F1
#
_cell.length_a   1.000
_cell.length_b   1.000
_cell.length_c   1.000
_cell.angle_alpha   90.00
_cell.angle_beta   90.00
_cell.angle_gamma   90.00
#
_symmetry.space_group_name_H-M   'P 1'
#
loop_
_entity.id
_entity.type
_entity.pdbx_description
1 polymer ?
#
loop_
_entity_poly.entity_id
_entity_poly.type
_entity_poly.pdbx_seq_one_letter_code
_entity_poly.pdbx_strand_id
1 'polypeptide(L)'
;MAARMVHLGYGKWVRADRVFAVVPLEGAERGDRRRTYVHVEGLSEPLVASRSERAILADVDAALAEAAGVPGRRRRRGGQDEHLF
;
A
#
# COMPACT_ATOMS: atom_id res chain seq x y z
N MET A 1 -4.83 0.95 19.27
CA MET A 1 -3.84 0.36 18.34
C MET A 1 -3.11 1.48 17.62
N ALA A 2 -1.79 1.40 17.49
CA ALA A 2 -1.03 2.41 16.74
C ALA A 2 -1.29 2.22 15.24
N ALA A 3 -2.01 3.15 14.61
CA ALA A 3 -2.26 3.09 13.17
C ALA A 3 -0.95 3.30 12.39
N ARG A 4 -0.61 2.34 11.54
CA ARG A 4 0.54 2.44 10.64
C ARG A 4 0.10 3.05 9.31
N MET A 5 1.00 3.82 8.70
CA MET A 5 0.76 4.54 7.45
C MET A 5 1.17 3.69 6.24
N VAL A 6 0.36 3.70 5.18
CA VAL A 6 0.61 3.01 3.91
C VAL A 6 0.81 4.02 2.80
N HIS A 7 1.90 3.90 2.05
CA HIS A 7 2.22 4.78 0.91
C HIS A 7 1.43 4.38 -0.34
N LEU A 8 0.68 5.31 -0.92
CA LEU A 8 -0.10 5.10 -2.15
C LEU A 8 0.64 5.52 -3.43
N GLY A 9 1.83 6.11 -3.30
CA GLY A 9 2.58 6.72 -4.39
C GLY A 9 2.38 8.24 -4.46
N TYR A 10 3.35 8.93 -5.07
CA TYR A 10 3.36 10.40 -5.22
C TYR A 10 3.16 11.17 -3.90
N GLY A 11 3.75 10.68 -2.80
CA GLY A 11 3.67 11.35 -1.49
C GLY A 11 2.32 11.22 -0.78
N LYS A 12 1.38 10.43 -1.32
CA LYS A 12 0.10 10.16 -0.66
C LYS A 12 0.26 9.03 0.35
N TRP A 13 -0.32 9.20 1.53
CA TRP A 13 -0.33 8.21 2.60
C TRP A 13 -1.71 8.09 3.19
N VAL A 14 -2.05 6.88 3.63
CA VAL A 14 -3.31 6.59 4.32
C VAL A 14 -3.03 5.76 5.56
N ARG A 15 -3.91 5.85 6.54
CA ARG A 15 -3.90 4.92 7.67
C ARG A 15 -4.38 3.55 7.20
N ALA A 16 -3.63 2.51 7.53
CA ALA A 16 -3.99 1.13 7.15
C ALA A 16 -5.35 0.71 7.70
N ASP A 17 -5.66 1.11 8.94
CA ASP A 17 -6.90 0.75 9.64
C ASP A 17 -8.14 1.49 9.15
N ARG A 18 -8.01 2.37 8.14
CA ARG A 18 -9.13 3.11 7.54
C ARG A 18 -9.38 2.78 6.08
N VAL A 19 -8.56 1.92 5.47
CA VAL A 19 -8.79 1.47 4.10
C VAL A 19 -9.83 0.36 4.12
N PHE A 20 -10.94 0.55 3.41
CA PHE A 20 -12.01 -0.45 3.35
C PHE A 20 -12.21 -1.08 1.96
N ALA A 21 -11.68 -0.46 0.90
CA ALA A 21 -11.66 -1.06 -0.42
C ALA A 21 -10.46 -0.58 -1.25
N VAL A 22 -9.96 -1.48 -2.10
CA VAL A 22 -8.86 -1.24 -3.04
C VAL A 22 -9.29 -1.80 -4.39
N VAL A 23 -9.47 -0.93 -5.39
CA VAL A 23 -10.06 -1.29 -6.68
C VAL A 23 -9.07 -0.97 -7.80
N PRO A 24 -8.55 -1.96 -8.54
CA PRO A 24 -7.66 -1.69 -9.68
C PRO A 24 -8.41 -0.95 -10.78
N LEU A 25 -7.73 0.01 -11.42
CA LEU A 25 -8.26 0.72 -12.58
C LEU A 25 -8.05 -0.10 -13.85
N GLU A 26 -9.05 -0.10 -14.73
CA GLU A 26 -9.07 -0.84 -15.99
C GLU A 26 -9.30 0.10 -17.19
N GLY A 27 -8.97 -0.39 -18.39
CA GLY A 27 -9.24 0.32 -19.64
C GLY A 27 -8.74 1.77 -19.69
N ALA A 28 -9.60 2.68 -20.16
CA ALA A 28 -9.28 4.10 -20.33
C ALA A 28 -9.08 4.85 -18.99
N GLU A 29 -9.51 4.31 -17.86
CA GLU A 29 -9.33 4.94 -16.53
C GLU A 29 -7.90 4.76 -15.99
N ARG A 30 -7.17 3.75 -16.51
CA ARG A 30 -5.76 3.51 -16.26
C ARG A 30 -4.90 4.49 -17.05
N GLY A 31 -5.03 5.78 -16.75
CA GLY A 31 -4.06 6.78 -17.22
C GLY A 31 -2.65 6.46 -16.71
N ASP A 32 -1.64 7.14 -17.27
CA ASP A 32 -0.19 6.84 -17.13
C ASP A 32 0.34 6.72 -15.68
N ARG A 33 -0.43 7.23 -14.70
CA ARG A 33 -0.05 7.28 -13.27
C ARG A 33 -1.17 6.84 -12.32
N ARG A 34 -2.23 6.23 -12.85
CA ARG A 34 -3.40 5.81 -12.09
C ARG A 34 -3.52 4.30 -12.20
N ARG A 35 -3.34 3.60 -11.09
CA ARG A 35 -3.44 2.13 -11.07
C ARG A 35 -4.57 1.61 -10.23
N THR A 36 -4.96 2.34 -9.18
CA THR A 36 -5.87 1.82 -8.15
C THR A 36 -6.65 2.96 -7.47
N TYR A 37 -7.95 2.79 -7.28
CA TYR A 37 -8.76 3.56 -6.35
C TYR A 37 -8.64 2.97 -4.94
N VAL A 38 -8.41 3.81 -3.94
CA VAL A 38 -8.32 3.43 -2.53
C VAL A 38 -9.39 4.16 -1.76
N HIS A 39 -10.38 3.43 -1.26
CA HIS A 39 -11.47 3.98 -0.49
C HIS A 39 -11.08 4.01 0.99
N VAL A 40 -11.23 5.19 1.60
CA VAL A 40 -10.80 5.47 2.96
C VAL A 40 -11.99 5.99 3.76
N GLU A 41 -12.17 5.47 4.96
CA GLU A 41 -13.20 5.92 5.89
C GLU A 41 -13.13 7.45 6.10
N GLY A 42 -14.27 8.12 5.90
CA GLY A 42 -14.41 9.58 6.07
C GLY A 42 -14.10 10.41 4.82
N LEU A 43 -13.71 9.78 3.70
CA LEU A 43 -13.60 10.44 2.41
C LEU A 43 -14.76 10.04 1.50
N SER A 44 -15.39 11.03 0.87
CA SER A 44 -16.49 10.79 -0.08
C SER A 44 -15.99 10.22 -1.41
N GLU A 45 -14.78 10.59 -1.83
CA GLU A 45 -14.16 10.16 -3.07
C GLU A 45 -12.93 9.28 -2.81
N PRO A 46 -12.68 8.24 -3.63
CA PRO A 46 -11.51 7.41 -3.47
C PRO A 46 -10.22 8.16 -3.79
N LEU A 47 -9.15 7.82 -3.09
CA LEU A 47 -7.82 8.29 -3.42
C LEU A 47 -7.25 7.50 -4.59
N VAL A 48 -6.79 8.20 -5.62
CA VAL A 48 -6.08 7.58 -6.74
C VAL A 48 -4.63 7.31 -6.36
N ALA A 49 -4.26 6.03 -6.39
CA ALA A 49 -2.93 5.52 -6.14
C ALA A 49 -2.23 5.15 -7.46
N SER A 50 -0.91 5.32 -7.47
CA SER A 50 -0.05 4.90 -8.59
C SER A 50 0.57 3.52 -8.38
N ARG A 51 0.28 2.89 -7.24
CA ARG A 51 0.68 1.53 -6.91
C ARG A 51 -0.43 0.55 -7.27
N SER A 52 -0.06 -0.68 -7.59
CA SER A 52 -1.03 -1.76 -7.83
C SER A 52 -1.76 -2.14 -6.56
N GLU A 53 -3.01 -2.59 -6.72
CA GLU A 53 -3.83 -3.18 -5.66
C GLU A 53 -3.06 -4.23 -4.83
N ARG A 54 -2.47 -5.26 -5.47
CA ARG A 54 -1.57 -6.22 -4.80
C ARG A 54 -0.48 -5.62 -3.91
N ALA A 55 0.12 -4.50 -4.31
CA ALA A 55 1.21 -3.88 -3.56
C ALA A 55 0.69 -3.06 -2.37
N ILE A 56 -0.48 -2.44 -2.54
CA ILE A 56 -1.16 -1.69 -1.47
C ILE A 56 -1.67 -2.67 -0.42
N LEU A 57 -2.34 -3.75 -0.81
CA LEU A 57 -2.86 -4.76 0.12
C LEU A 57 -1.75 -5.40 0.96
N ALA A 58 -0.62 -5.76 0.35
CA ALA A 58 0.52 -6.31 1.08
C ALA A 58 1.06 -5.36 2.17
N ASP A 59 1.07 -4.05 1.91
CA ASP A 59 1.51 -3.05 2.88
C ASP A 59 0.45 -2.79 3.96
N VAL A 60 -0.83 -2.82 3.62
CA VAL A 60 -1.93 -2.76 4.60
C VAL A 60 -1.85 -3.94 5.56
N ASP A 61 -1.69 -5.16 5.05
CA ASP A 61 -1.56 -6.36 5.89
C ASP A 61 -0.36 -6.27 6.83
N ALA A 62 0.80 -5.85 6.32
CA ALA A 62 2.01 -5.67 7.12
C ALA A 62 1.79 -4.59 8.22
N ALA A 63 1.20 -3.47 7.85
CA ALA A 63 0.88 -2.36 8.75
C ALA A 63 -0.09 -2.79 9.87
N LEU A 64 -1.11 -3.57 9.57
CA LEU A 64 -2.08 -4.08 10.55
C LEU A 64 -1.47 -5.14 11.47
N ALA A 65 -0.66 -6.06 10.92
CA ALA A 65 0.05 -7.08 11.72
C ALA A 65 1.02 -6.43 12.72
N GLU A 66 1.78 -5.42 12.28
CA GLU A 66 2.67 -4.64 13.14
C GLU A 66 1.90 -3.87 14.23
N ALA A 67 0.76 -3.27 13.89
CA ALA A 67 -0.09 -2.57 14.84
C ALA A 67 -0.69 -3.50 15.92
N ALA A 68 -0.90 -4.77 15.58
CA ALA A 68 -1.35 -5.82 16.48
C ALA A 68 -0.24 -6.41 17.35
N GLY A 69 1.01 -6.00 17.17
CA GLY A 69 2.15 -6.57 17.90
C GLY A 69 2.47 -8.01 17.49
N VAL A 70 1.95 -8.48 16.35
CA VAL A 70 2.29 -9.78 15.80
C VAL A 70 3.73 -9.68 15.29
N PRO A 71 4.68 -10.53 15.75
CA PRO A 71 6.04 -10.52 15.24
C PRO A 71 6.00 -10.79 13.73
N GLY A 72 6.25 -9.76 12.93
CA GLY A 72 6.21 -9.87 11.48
C GLY A 72 7.20 -10.92 11.01
N ARG A 73 6.75 -11.86 10.17
CA ARG A 73 7.62 -12.75 9.40
C ARG A 73 8.44 -11.88 8.45
N ARG A 74 9.53 -11.31 8.97
CA ARG A 74 10.46 -10.43 8.25
C ARG A 74 10.81 -11.15 6.95
N ARG A 75 10.24 -10.71 5.82
CA ARG A 75 10.69 -11.16 4.50
C ARG A 75 12.14 -10.77 4.44
N ARG A 76 13.05 -11.73 4.66
CA ARG A 76 14.45 -11.64 4.28
C ARG A 76 14.44 -11.33 2.79
N ARG A 77 14.60 -10.06 2.44
CA ARG A 77 15.06 -9.64 1.11
C ARG A 77 16.54 -10.03 1.08
N GLY A 78 16.81 -11.27 0.66
CA GLY A 78 18.15 -11.83 0.50
C GLY A 78 18.57 -11.83 -0.98
N GLY A 79 19.86 -11.54 -1.20
CA GLY A 79 20.57 -11.54 -2.49
C GLY A 79 21.27 -10.19 -2.71
N GLN A 80 22.42 -9.89 -2.11
CA GLN A 80 23.80 -10.38 -2.37
C GLN A 80 24.46 -9.71 -3.60
N ASP A 81 25.51 -8.94 -3.29
CA ASP A 81 26.83 -8.80 -3.96
C ASP A 81 26.96 -8.40 -5.44
N GLU A 82 27.68 -7.28 -5.65
CA GLU A 82 28.72 -6.94 -6.66
C GLU A 82 28.68 -5.41 -6.91
N HIS A 83 29.75 -4.61 -6.86
CA HIS A 83 31.18 -4.85 -7.08
C HIS A 83 32.05 -4.02 -6.12
N LEU A 84 33.00 -4.68 -5.48
CA LEU A 84 34.28 -4.12 -5.08
C LEU A 84 35.30 -4.65 -6.09
N PHE A 85 35.66 -3.85 -7.09
CA PHE A 85 36.97 -3.78 -7.75
C PHE A 85 37.05 -2.42 -8.45
#